data_AF-A0A1F6P0T1-F1
#
_entry.id   AF-A0A1F6P0T1-F1
#
_cell.length_a   1.000
_cell.length_b   1.000
_cell.length_c   1.000
_cell.angle_alpha   90.00
_cell.angle_beta   90.00
_cell.angle_gamma   90.00
#
_symmetry.space_group_name_H-M   'P 1'
#
loop_
_entity.id
_entity.type
_entity.pdbx_description
1 polymer ?
#
loop_
_entity_poly.entity_id
_entity_poly.type
_entity_poly.pdbx_seq_one_letter_code
_entity_poly.pdbx_strand_id
1 'polypeptide(L)'
;TIIWKFTPGFDLKFTADEIKKLPEKVQAYIGKYAWLSKKSGKYCFSSDNGKYFNHSNTPNSLSAYYDDEEEVVTKAIRDINPGDEITDNYASFEKNFSEEKLKN
;
A
#
# COMPACT_ATOMS: atom_id res chain seq x y z
N THR A 1 5.83 -14.32 9.02
CA THR A 1 6.05 -14.57 7.58
C THR A 1 5.98 -13.28 6.81
N ILE A 2 6.89 -13.02 5.86
CA ILE A 2 6.77 -11.87 4.93
C ILE A 2 5.75 -12.26 3.87
N ILE A 3 4.74 -11.40 3.66
CA ILE A 3 3.68 -11.59 2.66
C ILE A 3 4.03 -10.79 1.40
N TRP A 4 4.44 -9.54 1.59
CA TRP A 4 4.71 -8.61 0.50
C TRP A 4 5.85 -7.65 0.87
N LYS A 5 6.61 -7.22 -0.12
CA LYS A 5 7.68 -6.22 -0.01
C LYS A 5 7.82 -5.51 -1.35
N PHE A 6 8.09 -4.21 -1.29
CA PHE A 6 8.36 -3.40 -2.48
C PHE A 6 9.51 -3.98 -3.30
N THR A 7 9.26 -4.22 -4.58
CA THR A 7 10.23 -4.79 -5.53
C THR A 7 10.70 -3.71 -6.50
N PRO A 8 11.92 -3.17 -6.33
CA PRO A 8 12.44 -2.11 -7.19
C PRO A 8 12.49 -2.55 -8.66
N GLY A 9 12.03 -1.68 -9.55
CA GLY A 9 11.95 -1.96 -11.00
C GLY A 9 10.69 -2.70 -11.45
N PHE A 10 9.88 -3.22 -10.52
CA PHE A 10 8.56 -3.77 -10.82
C PHE A 10 7.45 -2.93 -10.19
N ASP A 11 7.56 -2.62 -8.90
CA ASP A 11 6.68 -1.67 -8.23
C ASP A 11 7.09 -0.23 -8.54
N LEU A 12 6.10 0.67 -8.58
CA LEU A 12 6.27 2.02 -9.10
C LEU A 12 6.12 3.06 -8.00
N LYS A 13 6.81 4.19 -8.16
CA LYS A 13 6.67 5.37 -7.29
C LYS A 13 6.55 6.63 -8.13
N PHE A 14 5.59 7.47 -7.77
CA PHE A 14 5.30 8.70 -8.47
C PHE A 14 5.28 9.89 -7.51
N THR A 15 5.84 11.00 -7.95
CA THR A 15 5.53 12.33 -7.41
C THR A 15 4.15 12.77 -7.89
N ALA A 16 3.53 13.70 -7.17
CA ALA A 16 2.24 14.26 -7.57
C ALA A 16 2.29 14.90 -8.98
N ASP A 17 3.42 15.51 -9.36
CA ASP A 17 3.57 16.14 -10.67
C ASP A 17 3.83 15.15 -11.80
N GLU A 18 4.42 13.98 -11.51
CA GLU A 18 4.47 12.88 -12.47
C GLU A 18 3.06 12.33 -12.75
N ILE A 19 2.24 12.15 -11.70
CA ILE A 19 0.85 11.69 -11.86
C ILE A 19 0.06 12.65 -12.75
N LYS A 20 0.14 13.97 -12.50
CA LYS A 20 -0.61 14.97 -13.28
C LYS A 20 -0.30 14.96 -14.78
N LYS A 21 0.85 14.43 -15.20
CA LYS A 21 1.26 14.32 -16.61
C LYS A 21 0.71 13.06 -17.30
N LEU A 22 0.16 12.11 -16.54
CA LEU A 22 -0.41 10.87 -17.07
C LEU A 22 -1.85 11.10 -17.56
N PRO A 23 -2.40 10.24 -18.43
CA PRO A 23 -3.81 10.31 -18.82
C PRO A 23 -4.72 10.21 -17.59
N GLU A 24 -5.86 10.91 -17.60
CA GLU A 24 -6.80 10.97 -16.46
C GLU A 24 -7.21 9.60 -15.93
N LYS A 25 -7.41 8.63 -16.82
CA LYS A 25 -7.74 7.24 -16.44
C LYS A 25 -6.63 6.59 -15.61
N VAL A 26 -5.37 6.88 -15.92
CA VAL A 26 -4.21 6.37 -15.17
C VAL A 26 -4.08 7.11 -13.84
N GLN A 27 -4.34 8.42 -13.81
CA GLN A 27 -4.38 9.19 -12.56
C GLN A 27 -5.41 8.63 -11.58
N ALA A 28 -6.63 8.37 -12.06
CA ALA A 28 -7.69 7.78 -11.27
C ALA A 28 -7.33 6.37 -10.78
N TYR A 29 -6.67 5.57 -11.62
CA TYR A 29 -6.21 4.23 -11.25
C TYR A 29 -5.13 4.26 -10.17
N ILE A 30 -4.13 5.12 -10.31
CA ILE A 30 -3.10 5.35 -9.28
C ILE A 30 -3.75 5.86 -8.00
N GLY A 31 -4.65 6.84 -8.08
CA GLY A 31 -5.35 7.38 -6.91
C GLY A 31 -6.19 6.35 -6.15
N LYS A 32 -6.64 5.29 -6.83
CA LYS A 32 -7.40 4.19 -6.20
C LYS A 32 -6.51 3.16 -5.50
N TYR A 33 -5.34 2.87 -6.05
CA TYR A 33 -4.55 1.68 -5.65
C TYR A 33 -3.17 2.00 -5.07
N ALA A 34 -2.68 3.23 -5.23
CA ALA A 34 -1.42 3.66 -4.64
C ALA A 34 -1.64 4.23 -3.24
N TRP A 35 -0.67 4.03 -2.35
CA TRP A 35 -0.63 4.72 -1.06
C TRP A 35 0.37 5.86 -1.10
N LEU A 36 0.12 6.92 -0.35
CA LEU A 36 1.11 7.97 -0.14
C LEU A 36 2.10 7.53 0.96
N SER A 37 3.36 7.28 0.60
CA SER A 37 4.37 6.82 1.55
C SER A 37 4.71 7.89 2.59
N LYS A 38 4.77 7.51 3.87
CA LYS A 38 5.31 8.33 4.96
C LYS A 38 6.83 8.46 4.89
N LYS A 39 7.52 7.48 4.30
CA LYS A 39 8.99 7.44 4.19
C LYS A 39 9.49 8.27 3.02
N SER A 40 9.02 7.99 1.81
CA SER A 40 9.50 8.67 0.60
C SER A 40 8.69 9.92 0.23
N GLY A 41 7.48 10.09 0.76
CA GLY A 41 6.57 11.15 0.34
C GLY A 41 6.03 10.98 -1.10
N LYS A 42 6.22 9.81 -1.70
CA LYS A 42 5.75 9.46 -3.06
C LYS A 42 4.53 8.56 -3.01
N TYR A 43 3.72 8.59 -4.07
CA TYR A 43 2.66 7.63 -4.29
C TYR A 43 3.27 6.32 -4.78
N CYS A 44 3.17 5.29 -3.95
CA CYS A 44 3.74 3.98 -4.22
C CYS A 44 2.64 3.04 -4.71
N PHE A 45 2.92 2.30 -5.78
CA PHE A 45 1.96 1.44 -6.45
C PHE A 45 2.52 0.03 -6.55
N SER A 46 1.81 -0.92 -5.91
CA SER A 46 2.10 -2.36 -6.05
C SER A 46 1.59 -2.84 -7.41
N SER A 47 2.52 -3.34 -8.21
CA SER A 47 2.23 -3.83 -9.57
C SER A 47 1.64 -5.24 -9.55
N ASP A 48 1.84 -6.00 -8.47
CA ASP A 48 1.22 -7.31 -8.21
C ASP A 48 -0.12 -7.21 -7.46
N ASN A 49 -0.54 -8.27 -6.76
CA ASN A 49 -1.81 -8.30 -6.03
C ASN A 49 -1.78 -7.59 -4.67
N GLY A 50 -0.64 -7.07 -4.20
CA GLY A 50 -0.54 -6.40 -2.89
C GLY A 50 -1.49 -5.21 -2.74
N LYS A 51 -1.78 -4.50 -3.84
CA LYS A 51 -2.77 -3.40 -3.91
C LYS A 51 -4.22 -3.78 -3.56
N TYR A 52 -4.52 -5.06 -3.36
CA TYR A 52 -5.86 -5.56 -3.02
C TYR A 52 -6.01 -5.97 -1.55
N PHE A 53 -5.00 -5.82 -0.70
CA PHE A 53 -5.16 -6.04 0.74
C PHE A 53 -6.06 -4.96 1.31
N ASN A 54 -7.22 -5.33 1.86
CA ASN A 54 -8.16 -4.37 2.41
C ASN A 54 -7.76 -3.87 3.80
N HIS A 55 -8.29 -2.72 4.18
CA HIS A 55 -8.10 -2.18 5.52
C HIS A 55 -8.90 -2.95 6.59
N SER A 56 -8.29 -3.17 7.75
CA SER A 56 -8.97 -3.56 8.98
C SER A 56 -8.31 -2.91 10.20
N ASN A 57 -9.11 -2.57 11.21
CA ASN A 57 -8.62 -2.15 12.54
C ASN A 57 -8.09 -3.32 13.38
N THR A 58 -8.40 -4.56 13.00
CA THR A 58 -7.93 -5.80 13.62
C THR A 58 -7.32 -6.73 12.56
N PRO A 59 -6.28 -6.29 11.85
CA PRO A 59 -5.80 -7.01 10.67
C PRO A 59 -5.11 -8.33 11.03
N ASN A 60 -4.83 -9.16 10.03
CA ASN A 60 -3.97 -10.35 10.17
C ASN A 60 -2.57 -10.15 9.56
N SER A 61 -2.34 -9.04 8.86
CA SER A 61 -1.04 -8.58 8.42
C SER A 61 -0.78 -7.12 8.83
N LEU A 62 0.48 -6.71 8.80
CA LEU A 62 0.89 -5.33 9.10
C LEU A 62 2.00 -4.90 8.14
N SER A 63 1.77 -3.79 7.45
CA SER A 63 2.79 -3.08 6.69
C SER A 63 3.53 -2.06 7.57
N ALA A 64 4.86 -2.18 7.64
CA ALA A 64 5.69 -1.26 8.41
C ALA A 64 6.96 -0.85 7.65
N TYR A 65 7.45 0.35 7.93
CA TYR A 65 8.73 0.82 7.42
C TYR A 65 9.89 0.21 8.23
N TYR A 66 10.94 -0.17 7.52
CA TYR A 66 12.21 -0.63 8.08
C TYR A 66 13.34 0.22 7.49
N ASP A 67 14.44 0.38 8.22
CA ASP A 67 15.52 1.30 7.83
C ASP A 67 16.22 0.86 6.55
N ASP A 68 16.43 -0.44 6.40
CA ASP A 68 17.09 -1.12 5.27
C ASP A 68 16.17 -1.40 4.07
N GLU A 69 14.90 -0.98 4.16
CA GLU A 69 13.89 -1.24 3.14
C GLU A 69 13.47 0.02 2.40
N GLU A 70 13.24 -0.08 1.09
CA GLU A 70 12.89 1.10 0.30
C GLU A 70 11.51 1.66 0.65
N GLU A 71 10.54 0.78 0.90
CA GLU A 71 9.18 1.10 1.34
C GLU A 71 8.74 0.06 2.39
N VAL A 72 7.45 0.03 2.69
CA VAL A 72 6.92 -0.91 3.68
C VAL A 72 7.13 -2.37 3.31
N VAL A 73 7.27 -3.20 4.34
CA VAL A 73 7.21 -4.66 4.25
C VAL A 73 5.96 -5.11 4.99
N THR A 74 5.12 -5.90 4.32
CA THR A 74 3.91 -6.50 4.89
C THR A 74 4.26 -7.85 5.49
N LYS A 75 4.00 -8.02 6.78
CA LYS A 75 4.22 -9.28 7.50
C LYS A 75 2.93 -9.79 8.11
N ALA A 76 2.73 -11.10 8.08
CA ALA A 76 1.70 -11.74 8.89
C ALA A 76 1.99 -11.52 10.38
N ILE A 77 0.98 -11.07 11.14
CA ILE A 77 1.08 -10.83 12.60
C ILE A 77 0.35 -11.90 13.43
N ARG A 78 -0.31 -12.82 12.74
CA ARG A 78 -0.93 -14.05 13.27
C ARG A 78 -1.04 -15.06 12.13
N ASP A 79 -1.41 -16.29 12.44
CA ASP A 79 -1.65 -17.31 11.42
C ASP A 79 -2.79 -16.89 10.48
N ILE A 80 -2.61 -17.18 9.20
CA ILE A 80 -3.56 -16.91 8.11
C ILE A 80 -3.82 -18.24 7.43
N ASN A 81 -5.04 -18.75 7.53
CA ASN A 81 -5.43 -20.05 6.98
C ASN A 81 -6.00 -19.89 5.56
N PRO A 82 -6.04 -20.97 4.76
CA PRO A 82 -6.74 -20.96 3.48
C PRO A 82 -8.19 -20.50 3.64
N GLY A 83 -8.57 -19.47 2.88
CA GLY A 83 -9.91 -18.85 2.96
C GLY A 83 -9.99 -17.59 3.82
N ASP A 84 -8.98 -17.32 4.67
CA ASP A 84 -8.91 -16.06 5.39
C ASP A 84 -8.57 -14.91 4.42
N GLU A 85 -9.27 -13.79 4.54
CA GLU A 85 -8.92 -12.57 3.83
C GLU A 85 -7.66 -11.94 4.45
N ILE A 86 -6.68 -11.58 3.62
CA ILE A 86 -5.51 -10.82 4.07
C ILE A 86 -5.92 -9.35 4.19
N THR A 87 -5.81 -8.80 5.39
CA THR A 87 -6.13 -7.41 5.70
C THR A 87 -4.95 -6.72 6.38
N ASP A 88 -4.87 -5.39 6.26
CA ASP A 88 -3.80 -4.56 6.82
C ASP A 88 -4.36 -3.31 7.51
N ASN A 89 -3.55 -2.65 8.33
CA ASN A 89 -3.90 -1.35 8.90
C ASN A 89 -3.25 -0.22 8.08
N TYR A 90 -4.00 0.41 7.18
CA TYR A 90 -3.51 1.50 6.33
C TYR A 90 -2.96 2.69 7.13
N ALA A 91 -3.51 2.94 8.33
CA ALA A 91 -3.02 4.00 9.21
C ALA A 91 -1.54 3.81 9.60
N SER A 92 -1.01 2.58 9.53
CA SER A 92 0.39 2.30 9.85
C SER A 92 1.36 2.86 8.78
N PHE A 93 0.99 2.82 7.50
CA PHE A 93 1.92 3.13 6.41
C PHE A 93 1.51 4.28 5.50
N GLU A 94 0.23 4.57 5.36
CA GLU A 94 -0.27 5.61 4.46
C GLU A 94 -0.28 6.98 5.15
N LYS A 95 0.28 7.98 4.47
CA LYS A 95 0.26 9.37 4.91
C LYS A 95 -1.12 9.97 4.65
N ASN A 96 -1.65 10.71 5.63
CA ASN A 96 -2.99 11.31 5.58
C ASN A 96 -4.12 10.28 5.41
N PHE A 97 -3.92 9.06 5.92
CA PHE A 97 -5.00 8.08 6.03
C PHE A 97 -6.15 8.65 6.87
N SER A 98 -7.37 8.41 6.41
CA SER A 98 -8.61 8.70 7.14
C SER A 98 -9.62 7.63 6.75
N GLU A 99 -10.28 7.02 7.73
CA GLU A 99 -11.32 6.01 7.50
C GLU A 99 -12.50 6.53 6.68
N GLU A 100 -12.75 7.85 6.69
CA GLU A 100 -13.80 8.45 5.86
C GLU A 100 -13.57 8.20 4.37
N LYS A 101 -12.32 8.06 3.94
CA LYS A 101 -11.95 7.77 2.55
C LYS A 101 -12.35 6.37 2.10
N LEU A 102 -12.63 5.46 3.04
CA LEU A 102 -13.03 4.08 2.75
C LEU A 102 -14.54 3.94 2.47
N LYS A 103 -15.33 5.01 2.68
CA LYS A 103 -16.80 5.00 2.53
C LYS A 103 -17.28 5.37 1.12
N ASN A 104 -16.36 5.65 0.20
CA ASN A 104 -16.60 6.06 -1.18
C ASN A 104 -16.15 4.96 -2.16
#